data_AF-A0AAJ2CS13-F1
#
_entry.id   AF-A0AAJ2CS13-F1
#
_cell.length_a   1.000
_cell.length_b   1.000
_cell.length_c   1.000
_cell.angle_alpha   90.00
_cell.angle_beta   90.00
_cell.angle_gamma   90.00
#
_symmetry.space_group_name_H-M   'P 1'
#
loop_
_entity.id
_entity.type
_entity.pdbx_description
1 polymer ?
#
loop_
_entity_poly.entity_id
_entity_poly.type
_entity_poly.pdbx_seq_one_letter_code
_entity_poly.pdbx_strand_id
1 'polypeptide(L)'
;MSAKSDALEAAVTDYIQARTALDAAPGARTGALADRAFARLAALAAPRIRYFTRSYGLSDVAEDAAQVCAIALHRAAERYDPARARFTTYVNWQLRAELQALRLRLHGDQRSAGRRHVTATLSLDALPADGANDWLVDPSAETATEERAADRLAALAADRLVADWAIRRRTGLLRMARGERDRVEARVAAEQALVRHQLTVSEASERLCESDRHIVRRALADITRHAALRKLN
;
A
#
# COMPACT_ATOMS: atom_id res chain seq x y z
N MET A 1 31.62 -1.08 -30.39
CA MET A 1 30.74 -1.18 -29.19
C MET A 1 30.83 0.12 -28.42
N SER A 2 29.74 0.61 -27.83
CA SER A 2 29.76 1.89 -27.11
C SER A 2 29.84 1.65 -25.61
N ALA A 3 30.84 2.22 -24.95
CA ALA A 3 31.03 2.14 -23.49
C ALA A 3 29.76 2.52 -22.69
N LYS A 4 28.90 3.38 -23.25
CA LYS A 4 27.62 3.75 -22.64
C LYS A 4 26.59 2.63 -22.65
N SER A 5 26.61 1.77 -23.67
CA SER A 5 25.74 0.59 -23.74
C SER A 5 26.16 -0.44 -22.71
N ASP A 6 27.46 -0.69 -22.59
CA ASP A 6 28.00 -1.67 -21.63
C ASP A 6 27.80 -1.21 -20.19
N ALA A 7 27.95 0.11 -19.92
CA ALA A 7 27.64 0.68 -18.61
C ALA A 7 26.16 0.52 -18.22
N LEU A 8 25.23 0.68 -19.19
CA LEU A 8 23.81 0.47 -18.94
C LEU A 8 23.49 -1.01 -18.66
N GLU A 9 24.15 -1.91 -19.40
CA GLU A 9 24.04 -3.36 -19.25
C GLU A 9 24.52 -3.84 -17.86
N ALA A 10 25.66 -3.31 -17.41
CA ALA A 10 26.16 -3.58 -16.06
C ALA A 10 25.19 -3.03 -14.99
N ALA A 11 24.71 -1.79 -15.16
CA ALA A 11 23.83 -1.16 -14.18
C ALA A 11 22.47 -1.87 -14.04
N VAL A 12 21.89 -2.40 -15.13
CA VAL A 12 20.65 -3.17 -15.02
C VAL A 12 20.89 -4.51 -14.32
N THR A 13 22.04 -5.15 -14.56
CA THR A 13 22.41 -6.40 -13.88
C THR A 13 22.57 -6.16 -12.37
N ASP A 14 23.28 -5.10 -11.99
CA ASP A 14 23.45 -4.69 -10.58
C ASP A 14 22.09 -4.41 -9.92
N TYR A 15 21.18 -3.72 -10.62
CA TYR A 15 19.84 -3.42 -10.13
C TYR A 15 18.99 -4.69 -9.94
N ILE A 16 19.00 -5.61 -10.90
CA ILE A 16 18.28 -6.89 -10.80
C ILE A 16 18.80 -7.68 -9.58
N GLN A 17 20.13 -7.78 -9.41
CA GLN A 17 20.72 -8.47 -8.25
C GLN A 17 20.32 -7.82 -6.92
N ALA A 18 20.35 -6.49 -6.85
CA ALA A 18 19.93 -5.73 -5.68
C ALA A 18 18.47 -5.97 -5.32
N ARG A 19 17.59 -6.02 -6.34
CA ARG A 19 16.16 -6.26 -6.18
C ARG A 19 15.88 -7.68 -5.69
N THR A 20 16.52 -8.69 -6.29
CA THR A 20 16.41 -10.08 -5.84
C THR A 20 16.87 -10.25 -4.40
N ALA A 21 17.94 -9.57 -3.97
CA ALA A 21 18.40 -9.59 -2.59
C ALA A 21 17.40 -8.94 -1.62
N LEU A 22 16.76 -7.84 -2.04
CA LEU A 22 15.68 -7.20 -1.27
C LEU A 22 14.47 -8.11 -1.12
N ASP A 23 14.05 -8.78 -2.19
CA ASP A 23 12.91 -9.70 -2.17
C ASP A 23 13.19 -10.93 -1.30
N ALA A 24 14.43 -11.42 -1.27
CA ALA A 24 14.84 -12.53 -0.43
C ALA A 24 14.98 -12.14 1.06
N ALA A 25 15.42 -10.92 1.36
CA ALA A 25 15.63 -10.43 2.72
C ALA A 25 15.22 -8.95 2.85
N PRO A 26 13.92 -8.67 3.11
CA PRO A 26 13.43 -7.30 3.27
C PRO A 26 14.10 -6.58 4.44
N GLY A 27 14.61 -5.37 4.20
CA GLY A 27 15.25 -4.55 5.22
C GLY A 27 15.69 -3.17 4.71
N ALA A 28 15.93 -2.24 5.63
CA ALA A 28 16.29 -0.86 5.28
C ALA A 28 17.57 -0.76 4.44
N ARG A 29 18.56 -1.63 4.73
CA ARG A 29 19.84 -1.66 4.01
C ARG A 29 19.72 -2.22 2.59
N THR A 30 18.97 -3.31 2.41
CA THR A 30 18.72 -3.92 1.10
C THR A 30 17.84 -3.00 0.24
N GLY A 31 16.87 -2.31 0.86
CA GLY A 31 16.07 -1.27 0.21
C GLY A 31 16.93 -0.12 -0.32
N ALA A 32 17.76 0.48 0.54
CA ALA A 32 18.66 1.56 0.14
C ALA A 32 19.65 1.15 -0.97
N LEU A 33 20.05 -0.12 -1.03
CA LEU A 33 20.93 -0.63 -2.09
C LEU A 33 20.18 -0.72 -3.43
N ALA A 34 18.96 -1.28 -3.43
CA ALA A 34 18.12 -1.33 -4.62
C ALA A 34 17.80 0.08 -5.16
N ASP A 35 17.49 1.03 -4.27
CA ASP A 35 17.21 2.42 -4.66
C ASP A 35 18.43 3.09 -5.31
N ARG A 36 19.63 2.91 -4.74
CA ARG A 36 20.87 3.44 -5.33
C ARG A 36 21.19 2.81 -6.68
N ALA A 37 20.99 1.49 -6.80
CA ALA A 37 21.21 0.79 -8.06
C ALA A 37 20.23 1.28 -9.14
N PHE A 38 18.96 1.47 -8.79
CA PHE A 38 17.96 2.05 -9.69
C PHE A 38 18.30 3.50 -10.07
N ALA A 39 18.69 4.34 -9.11
CA ALA A 39 19.08 5.72 -9.37
C ALA A 39 20.26 5.81 -10.35
N ARG A 40 21.26 4.93 -10.22
CA ARG A 40 22.37 4.82 -11.17
C ARG A 40 21.91 4.40 -12.57
N LEU A 41 21.02 3.41 -12.66
CA LEU A 41 20.44 2.97 -13.94
C LEU A 41 19.65 4.11 -14.61
N ALA A 42 18.81 4.81 -13.84
CA ALA A 42 18.03 5.96 -14.31
C ALA A 42 18.93 7.11 -14.79
N ALA A 43 20.01 7.43 -14.07
CA ALA A 43 20.97 8.45 -14.47
C ALA A 43 21.64 8.13 -15.82
N LEU A 44 21.99 6.87 -16.06
CA LEU A 44 22.55 6.43 -17.35
C LEU A 44 21.53 6.47 -18.49
N ALA A 45 20.24 6.22 -18.20
CA ALA A 45 19.15 6.32 -19.17
C ALA A 45 18.72 7.76 -19.48
N ALA A 46 18.93 8.70 -18.54
CA ALA A 46 18.39 10.06 -18.60
C ALA A 46 18.69 10.84 -19.90
N PRO A 47 19.92 10.84 -20.47
CA PRO A 47 20.18 11.53 -21.73
C PRO A 47 19.32 11.02 -22.89
N ARG A 48 19.02 9.72 -22.88
CA ARG A 48 18.20 9.09 -23.92
C ARG A 48 16.72 9.35 -23.72
N ILE A 49 16.26 9.35 -22.47
CA ILE A 49 14.91 9.80 -22.12
C ILE A 49 14.70 11.23 -22.63
N ARG A 50 15.59 12.17 -22.30
CA ARG A 50 15.54 13.56 -22.81
C ARG A 50 15.56 13.67 -24.33
N TYR A 51 16.27 12.77 -25.00
CA TYR A 51 16.26 12.71 -26.47
C TYR A 51 14.88 12.31 -26.98
N PHE A 52 14.33 11.19 -26.50
CA PHE A 52 13.02 10.72 -26.95
C PHE A 52 11.89 11.67 -26.56
N THR A 53 11.89 12.25 -25.35
CA THR A 53 10.91 13.27 -24.95
C THR A 53 10.82 14.39 -25.98
N ARG A 54 11.96 14.91 -26.45
CA ARG A 54 12.00 15.92 -27.52
C ARG A 54 11.52 15.37 -28.86
N SER A 55 11.95 14.17 -29.26
CA SER A 55 11.53 13.55 -30.52
C SER A 55 10.02 13.26 -30.60
N TYR A 56 9.38 13.01 -29.46
CA TYR A 56 7.94 12.78 -29.36
C TYR A 56 7.13 14.08 -29.17
N GLY A 57 7.80 15.24 -29.12
CA GLY A 57 7.15 16.55 -28.98
C GLY A 57 6.60 16.82 -27.57
N LEU A 58 7.14 16.17 -26.54
CA LEU A 58 6.67 16.22 -25.15
C LEU A 58 7.56 17.12 -24.26
N SER A 59 8.13 18.18 -24.85
CA SER A 59 9.10 19.03 -24.14
C SER A 59 8.43 19.93 -23.09
N ASP A 60 7.17 20.28 -23.32
CA ASP A 60 6.27 21.02 -22.43
C ASP A 60 5.88 20.21 -21.19
N VAL A 61 5.83 18.88 -21.31
CA VAL A 61 5.52 17.92 -20.23
C VAL A 61 6.72 17.02 -19.91
N ALA A 62 7.92 17.61 -19.91
CA ALA A 62 9.17 16.85 -19.78
C ALA A 62 9.30 16.10 -18.45
N GLU A 63 8.69 16.61 -17.38
CA GLU A 63 8.67 15.95 -16.07
C GLU A 63 7.81 14.68 -16.08
N ASP A 64 6.57 14.76 -16.60
CA ASP A 64 5.70 13.60 -16.76
C ASP A 64 6.33 12.53 -17.68
N ALA A 65 6.97 12.98 -18.76
CA ALA A 65 7.71 12.11 -19.65
C ALA A 65 8.86 11.39 -18.92
N ALA A 66 9.58 12.09 -18.03
CA ALA A 66 10.64 11.48 -17.23
C ALA A 66 10.08 10.45 -16.25
N GLN A 67 8.96 10.74 -15.58
CA GLN A 67 8.31 9.81 -14.63
C GLN A 67 7.82 8.54 -15.34
N VAL A 68 7.08 8.69 -16.44
CA VAL A 68 6.59 7.56 -17.25
C VAL A 68 7.76 6.71 -17.77
N CYS A 69 8.84 7.34 -18.22
CA CYS A 69 10.06 6.63 -18.62
C CYS A 69 10.77 5.92 -17.45
N ALA A 70 10.74 6.48 -16.23
CA ALA A 70 11.30 5.83 -15.06
C ALA A 70 10.50 4.57 -14.67
N ILE A 71 9.17 4.63 -14.73
CA ILE A 71 8.29 3.46 -14.52
C ILE A 71 8.56 2.40 -15.61
N ALA A 72 8.69 2.82 -16.86
CA ALA A 72 9.01 1.94 -17.98
C ALA A 72 10.37 1.25 -17.77
N LEU A 73 11.38 1.99 -17.31
CA LEU A 73 12.71 1.47 -17.02
C LEU A 73 12.69 0.43 -15.90
N HIS A 74 11.92 0.69 -14.84
CA HIS A 74 11.71 -0.25 -13.74
C HIS A 74 11.08 -1.57 -14.23
N ARG A 75 9.95 -1.48 -14.94
CA ARG A 75 9.26 -2.64 -15.53
C ARG A 75 10.12 -3.39 -16.55
N ALA A 76 10.93 -2.66 -17.32
CA ALA A 76 11.85 -3.24 -18.28
C ALA A 76 12.92 -4.09 -17.58
N ALA A 77 13.46 -3.61 -16.46
CA ALA A 77 14.43 -4.37 -15.69
C ALA A 77 13.84 -5.67 -15.11
N GLU A 78 12.59 -5.65 -14.63
CA GLU A 78 11.91 -6.86 -14.10
C GLU A 78 11.73 -7.96 -15.15
N ARG A 79 11.51 -7.58 -16.41
CA ARG A 79 11.23 -8.50 -17.52
C ARG A 79 12.44 -8.71 -18.43
N TYR A 80 13.60 -8.23 -18.02
CA TYR A 80 14.78 -8.26 -18.87
C TYR A 80 15.32 -9.69 -19.04
N ASP A 81 15.45 -10.12 -20.28
CA ASP A 81 16.07 -11.39 -20.66
C ASP A 81 17.27 -11.13 -21.59
N PRO A 82 18.51 -11.27 -21.09
CA PRO A 82 19.72 -10.99 -21.86
C PRO A 82 19.94 -11.99 -23.01
N ALA A 83 19.27 -13.15 -23.01
CA ALA A 83 19.36 -14.12 -24.10
C ALA A 83 18.58 -13.66 -25.34
N ARG A 84 17.57 -12.79 -25.18
CA ARG A 84 16.73 -12.30 -26.29
C ARG A 84 17.29 -11.04 -26.94
N ALA A 85 17.73 -10.08 -26.14
CA ALA A 85 18.24 -8.81 -26.63
C ALA A 85 19.10 -8.12 -25.58
N ARG A 86 19.99 -7.22 -26.02
CA ARG A 86 20.67 -6.28 -25.13
C ARG A 86 19.68 -5.33 -24.46
N PHE A 87 19.98 -4.90 -23.24
CA PHE A 87 19.08 -4.07 -22.47
C PHE A 87 18.82 -2.72 -23.15
N THR A 88 19.84 -2.12 -23.76
CA THR A 88 19.68 -0.86 -24.52
C THR A 88 18.66 -0.97 -25.64
N THR A 89 18.62 -2.09 -26.36
CA THR A 89 17.64 -2.30 -27.44
C THR A 89 16.24 -2.47 -26.86
N TYR A 90 16.11 -3.34 -25.86
CA TYR A 90 14.84 -3.64 -25.23
C TYR A 90 14.21 -2.41 -24.57
N VAL A 91 14.98 -1.68 -23.76
CA VAL A 91 14.50 -0.49 -23.07
C VAL A 91 14.12 0.63 -24.04
N ASN A 92 14.79 0.76 -25.19
CA ASN A 92 14.41 1.73 -26.20
C ASN A 92 13.01 1.47 -26.78
N TRP A 93 12.60 0.21 -26.90
CA TRP A 93 11.22 -0.11 -27.30
C TRP A 93 10.23 0.27 -26.21
N GLN A 94 10.53 -0.03 -24.94
CA GLN A 94 9.67 0.31 -23.81
C GLN A 94 9.49 1.83 -23.68
N LEU A 95 10.58 2.60 -23.72
CA LEU A 95 10.54 4.06 -23.62
C LEU A 95 9.71 4.69 -24.74
N ARG A 96 9.87 4.21 -25.98
CA ARG A 96 9.10 4.70 -27.13
C ARG A 96 7.60 4.40 -27.01
N ALA A 97 7.23 3.19 -26.58
CA ALA A 97 5.84 2.81 -26.40
C ALA A 97 5.15 3.68 -25.35
N GLU A 98 5.81 3.90 -24.22
CA GLU A 98 5.27 4.67 -23.10
C GLU A 98 5.17 6.17 -23.41
N LEU A 99 6.16 6.74 -24.10
CA LEU A 99 6.08 8.12 -24.60
C LEU A 99 5.00 8.30 -25.66
N GLN A 100 4.81 7.32 -26.55
CA GLN A 100 3.70 7.35 -27.52
C GLN A 100 2.34 7.29 -26.82
N ALA A 101 2.20 6.46 -25.78
CA ALA A 101 0.98 6.36 -24.98
C ALA A 101 0.72 7.65 -24.18
N LEU A 102 1.76 8.28 -23.62
CA LEU A 102 1.65 9.58 -22.96
C LEU A 102 1.18 10.65 -23.94
N ARG A 103 1.82 10.74 -25.12
CA ARG A 103 1.43 11.66 -26.18
C ARG A 103 -0.03 11.48 -26.59
N LEU A 104 -0.47 10.24 -26.79
CA LEU A 104 -1.86 9.94 -27.16
C LEU A 104 -2.85 10.36 -26.08
N ARG A 105 -2.52 10.20 -24.79
CA ARG A 105 -3.38 10.62 -23.68
C ARG A 105 -3.50 12.13 -23.58
N LEU A 106 -2.39 12.85 -23.71
CA LEU A 106 -2.34 14.30 -23.53
C LEU A 106 -2.86 15.07 -24.75
N HIS A 107 -2.48 14.64 -25.96
CA HIS A 107 -2.76 15.38 -27.19
C HIS A 107 -3.81 14.68 -28.07
N GLY A 108 -4.32 13.52 -27.64
CA GLY A 108 -5.24 12.72 -28.43
C GLY A 108 -4.59 12.13 -29.69
N ASP A 109 -5.42 11.42 -30.46
CA ASP A 109 -5.08 11.09 -31.84
C ASP A 109 -5.47 12.29 -32.71
N GLN A 110 -4.48 13.01 -33.24
CA GLN A 110 -4.71 14.20 -34.09
C GLN A 110 -5.60 13.89 -35.31
N ARG A 111 -5.67 12.62 -35.76
CA ARG A 111 -6.54 12.18 -36.87
C ARG A 111 -8.02 12.10 -36.49
N SER A 112 -8.33 12.07 -35.19
CA SER A 112 -9.67 11.88 -34.64
C SER A 112 -10.25 13.14 -33.98
N ALA A 113 -9.61 14.31 -34.19
CA ALA A 113 -9.89 15.57 -33.48
C ALA A 113 -11.35 16.06 -33.57
N GLY A 114 -12.14 15.59 -34.53
CA GLY A 114 -13.57 15.93 -34.66
C GLY A 114 -14.57 14.96 -34.01
N ARG A 115 -14.14 13.80 -33.47
CA ARG A 115 -15.06 12.73 -33.01
C ARG A 115 -14.91 12.28 -31.57
N ARG A 116 -14.02 12.87 -30.78
CA ARG A 116 -13.88 12.47 -29.37
C ARG A 116 -14.23 13.64 -28.48
N HIS A 117 -15.29 13.47 -27.69
CA HIS A 117 -15.36 14.05 -26.36
C HIS A 117 -14.11 13.57 -25.63
N VAL A 118 -13.06 14.37 -25.67
CA VAL A 118 -11.81 14.13 -24.97
C VAL A 118 -12.21 14.19 -23.49
N THR A 119 -12.14 13.05 -22.80
CA THR A 119 -11.92 13.04 -21.37
C THR A 119 -10.53 13.63 -21.15
N ALA A 120 -10.45 14.96 -21.24
CA ALA A 120 -9.23 15.70 -21.03
C ALA A 120 -8.81 15.39 -19.60
N THR A 121 -7.65 14.77 -19.42
CA THR A 121 -6.94 14.81 -18.14
C THR A 121 -6.56 16.26 -17.92
N LEU A 122 -7.50 17.03 -17.37
CA LEU A 122 -7.27 18.40 -16.95
C LEU A 122 -6.50 18.34 -15.63
N SER A 123 -5.38 19.03 -15.57
CA SER A 123 -4.68 19.28 -14.31
C SER A 123 -5.61 20.07 -13.39
N LEU A 124 -5.61 19.73 -12.10
CA LEU A 124 -6.40 20.42 -11.07
C LEU A 124 -6.12 21.93 -11.05
N ASP A 125 -4.86 22.32 -11.30
CA ASP A 125 -4.43 23.72 -11.37
C ASP A 125 -4.97 24.49 -12.59
N ALA A 126 -5.53 23.80 -13.59
CA ALA A 126 -6.15 24.40 -14.77
C ALA A 126 -7.66 24.64 -14.61
N LEU A 127 -8.27 24.20 -13.50
CA LEU A 127 -9.69 24.34 -13.19
C LEU A 127 -10.11 25.54 -12.29
N PRO A 128 -9.26 26.51 -11.88
CA PRO A 128 -9.64 27.46 -10.82
C PRO A 128 -10.63 28.55 -11.26
N ALA A 129 -11.06 28.57 -12.52
CA ALA A 129 -11.84 29.68 -13.06
C ALA A 129 -13.38 29.55 -12.94
N ASP A 130 -13.94 28.36 -12.62
CA ASP A 130 -15.38 28.15 -12.86
C ASP A 130 -16.13 27.38 -11.75
N GLY A 131 -15.74 27.55 -10.47
CA GLY A 131 -16.49 26.94 -9.35
C GLY A 131 -16.45 25.40 -9.31
N ALA A 132 -15.53 24.77 -10.05
CA ALA A 132 -15.37 23.32 -10.13
C ALA A 132 -14.99 22.66 -8.79
N ASN A 133 -14.55 23.43 -7.79
CA ASN A 133 -14.29 22.92 -6.44
C ASN A 133 -15.56 22.35 -5.78
N ASP A 134 -16.75 22.89 -6.06
CA ASP A 134 -17.99 22.38 -5.47
C ASP A 134 -18.36 20.97 -5.96
N TRP A 135 -17.83 20.54 -7.12
CA TRP A 135 -18.01 19.18 -7.65
C TRP A 135 -16.98 18.19 -7.10
N LEU A 136 -15.89 18.68 -6.51
CA LEU A 136 -14.83 17.89 -5.88
C LEU A 136 -15.07 17.64 -4.39
N VAL A 137 -15.86 18.50 -3.74
CA VAL A 137 -16.23 18.34 -2.33
C VAL A 137 -17.27 17.24 -2.22
N ASP A 138 -16.85 16.07 -1.72
CA ASP A 138 -17.77 15.03 -1.26
C ASP A 138 -18.35 15.46 0.09
N PRO A 139 -19.64 15.82 0.17
CA PRO A 139 -20.27 16.28 1.41
C PRO A 139 -20.34 15.18 2.47
N SER A 140 -20.14 13.92 2.11
CA SER A 140 -20.13 12.79 3.03
C SER A 140 -18.72 12.42 3.53
N ALA A 141 -17.66 13.00 2.96
CA ALA A 141 -16.28 12.61 3.25
C ALA A 141 -15.89 12.84 4.72
N GLU A 142 -16.33 13.96 5.31
CA GLU A 142 -16.06 14.28 6.71
C GLU A 142 -16.75 13.27 7.63
N THR A 143 -18.07 13.11 7.50
CA THR A 143 -18.85 12.16 8.29
C THR A 143 -18.33 10.73 8.13
N ALA A 144 -18.07 10.25 6.91
CA ALA A 144 -17.56 8.90 6.68
C ALA A 144 -16.15 8.69 7.25
N THR A 145 -15.34 9.75 7.31
CA THR A 145 -14.00 9.70 7.92
C THR A 145 -14.12 9.64 9.43
N GLU A 146 -14.99 10.45 10.03
CA GLU A 146 -15.25 10.44 11.48
C GLU A 146 -15.83 9.11 11.94
N GLU A 147 -16.81 8.55 11.23
CA GLU A 147 -17.39 7.24 11.50
C GLU A 147 -16.31 6.15 11.46
N ARG A 148 -15.50 6.10 10.39
CA ARG A 148 -14.40 5.14 10.28
C ARG A 148 -13.33 5.32 11.36
N ALA A 149 -13.03 6.56 11.73
CA ALA A 149 -12.08 6.85 12.80
C ALA A 149 -12.63 6.37 14.15
N ALA A 150 -13.91 6.62 14.43
CA ALA A 150 -14.60 6.14 15.62
C ALA A 150 -14.63 4.61 15.68
N ASP A 151 -15.00 3.93 14.59
CA ASP A 151 -14.99 2.46 14.48
C ASP A 151 -13.58 1.89 14.72
N ARG A 152 -12.56 2.54 14.15
CA ARG A 152 -11.16 2.11 14.34
C ARG A 152 -10.73 2.26 15.80
N LEU A 153 -11.06 3.37 16.44
CA LEU A 153 -10.75 3.60 17.85
C LEU A 153 -11.51 2.64 18.77
N ALA A 154 -12.79 2.36 18.48
CA ALA A 154 -13.59 1.38 19.21
C ALA A 154 -13.01 -0.03 19.09
N ALA A 155 -12.60 -0.44 17.89
CA ALA A 155 -11.91 -1.71 17.66
C ALA A 155 -10.60 -1.80 18.45
N LEU A 156 -9.74 -0.77 18.37
CA LEU A 156 -8.48 -0.75 19.13
C LEU A 156 -8.70 -0.80 20.65
N ALA A 157 -9.73 -0.12 21.15
CA ALA A 157 -10.12 -0.17 22.54
C ALA A 157 -10.59 -1.58 22.95
N ALA A 158 -11.46 -2.20 22.15
CA ALA A 158 -11.92 -3.57 22.39
C ALA A 158 -10.76 -4.57 22.41
N ASP A 159 -9.82 -4.49 21.46
CA ASP A 159 -8.62 -5.32 21.39
C ASP A 159 -7.84 -5.27 22.68
N ARG A 160 -7.59 -4.05 23.17
CA ARG A 160 -6.83 -3.81 24.39
C ARG A 160 -7.55 -4.34 25.63
N LEU A 161 -8.85 -4.07 25.76
CA LEU A 161 -9.65 -4.52 26.91
C LEU A 161 -9.69 -6.05 26.99
N VAL A 162 -9.88 -6.71 25.85
CA VAL A 162 -9.92 -8.17 25.77
C VAL A 162 -8.55 -8.78 26.02
N ALA A 163 -7.47 -8.20 25.49
CA ALA A 163 -6.11 -8.68 25.75
C ALA A 163 -5.76 -8.60 27.25
N ASP A 164 -6.03 -7.47 27.89
CA ASP A 164 -5.78 -7.26 29.33
C ASP A 164 -6.60 -8.27 30.16
N TRP A 165 -7.86 -8.50 29.81
CA TRP A 165 -8.71 -9.51 30.45
C TRP A 165 -8.19 -10.95 30.22
N ALA A 166 -7.80 -11.30 29.00
CA ALA A 166 -7.31 -12.63 28.64
C ALA A 166 -6.03 -12.99 29.41
N ILE A 167 -5.13 -12.02 29.65
CA ILE A 167 -3.96 -12.20 30.51
C ILE A 167 -4.39 -12.62 31.92
N ARG A 168 -5.31 -11.88 32.55
CA ARG A 168 -5.80 -12.21 33.90
C ARG A 168 -6.51 -13.56 33.93
N ARG A 169 -7.34 -13.83 32.91
CA ARG A 169 -8.07 -15.10 32.77
C ARG A 169 -7.12 -16.29 32.67
N ARG A 170 -6.08 -16.18 31.86
CA ARG A 170 -5.01 -17.16 31.72
C ARG A 170 -4.30 -17.40 33.05
N THR A 171 -3.86 -16.34 33.74
CA THR A 171 -3.22 -16.47 35.06
C THR A 171 -4.10 -17.18 36.08
N GLY A 172 -5.40 -16.86 36.11
CA GLY A 172 -6.37 -17.52 36.99
C GLY A 172 -6.53 -19.01 36.69
N LEU A 173 -6.64 -19.39 35.41
CA LEU A 173 -6.77 -20.79 35.01
C LEU A 173 -5.48 -21.59 35.25
N LEU A 174 -4.31 -21.02 34.97
CA LEU A 174 -3.02 -21.69 35.22
C LEU A 174 -2.76 -21.93 36.72
N ARG A 175 -3.27 -21.07 37.61
CA ARG A 175 -3.20 -21.32 39.07
C ARG A 175 -4.04 -22.51 39.52
N MET A 176 -5.12 -22.82 38.80
CA MET A 176 -6.03 -23.92 39.14
C MET A 176 -5.71 -25.22 38.40
N ALA A 177 -5.04 -25.14 37.24
CA ALA A 177 -4.74 -26.30 36.41
C ALA A 177 -3.38 -26.92 36.75
N ARG A 178 -3.36 -28.19 37.19
CA ARG A 178 -2.14 -28.98 37.40
C ARG A 178 -1.62 -29.57 36.09
N GLY A 179 -1.09 -28.73 35.19
CA GLY A 179 -0.25 -29.18 34.05
C GLY A 179 -0.87 -29.18 32.65
N GLU A 180 -2.10 -28.69 32.46
CA GLU A 180 -2.77 -28.68 31.14
C GLU A 180 -2.66 -27.33 30.41
N ARG A 181 -1.44 -26.85 30.18
CA ARG A 181 -1.20 -25.50 29.63
C ARG A 181 -1.87 -25.28 28.27
N ASP A 182 -1.78 -26.26 27.37
CA ASP A 182 -2.32 -26.13 26.01
C ASP A 182 -3.85 -26.05 26.00
N ARG A 183 -4.52 -26.78 26.88
CA ARG A 183 -5.99 -26.69 27.05
C ARG A 183 -6.41 -25.35 27.63
N VAL A 184 -5.61 -24.79 28.54
CA VAL A 184 -5.84 -23.43 29.06
C VAL A 184 -5.70 -22.39 27.96
N GLU A 185 -4.66 -22.46 27.12
CA GLU A 185 -4.49 -21.52 26.01
C GLU A 185 -5.64 -21.63 24.99
N ALA A 186 -6.00 -22.84 24.58
CA ALA A 186 -7.12 -23.05 23.65
C ALA A 186 -8.43 -22.49 24.21
N ARG A 187 -8.70 -22.70 25.50
CA ARG A 187 -9.87 -22.17 26.18
C ARG A 187 -9.85 -20.65 26.25
N VAL A 188 -8.72 -20.05 26.64
CA VAL A 188 -8.59 -18.58 26.72
C VAL A 188 -8.78 -17.96 25.33
N ALA A 189 -8.23 -18.56 24.28
CA ALA A 189 -8.40 -18.09 22.90
C ALA A 189 -9.89 -18.11 22.46
N ALA A 190 -10.61 -19.20 22.77
CA ALA A 190 -12.05 -19.31 22.47
C ALA A 190 -12.87 -18.28 23.26
N GLU A 191 -12.65 -18.15 24.58
CA GLU A 191 -13.36 -17.15 25.40
C GLU A 191 -13.00 -15.71 24.95
N GLN A 192 -11.76 -15.45 24.51
CA GLN A 192 -11.29 -14.17 23.96
C GLN A 192 -12.00 -13.79 22.65
N ALA A 193 -12.13 -14.73 21.72
CA ALA A 193 -12.85 -14.49 20.46
C ALA A 193 -14.32 -14.14 20.73
N LEU A 194 -14.97 -14.87 21.66
CA LEU A 194 -16.35 -14.64 22.06
C LEU A 194 -16.55 -13.24 22.69
N VAL A 195 -15.71 -12.87 23.66
CA VAL A 195 -15.83 -11.57 24.34
C VAL A 195 -15.52 -10.41 23.39
N ARG A 196 -14.52 -10.56 22.51
CA ARG A 196 -14.21 -9.57 21.47
C ARG A 196 -15.42 -9.32 20.58
N HIS A 197 -16.03 -10.38 20.06
CA HIS A 197 -17.19 -10.27 19.19
C HIS A 197 -18.33 -9.50 19.86
N GLN A 198 -18.62 -9.78 21.13
CA GLN A 198 -19.68 -9.09 21.88
C GLN A 198 -19.38 -7.63 22.21
N LEU A 199 -18.12 -7.19 22.17
CA LEU A 199 -17.75 -5.79 22.36
C LEU A 199 -17.83 -4.96 21.07
N THR A 200 -17.77 -5.60 19.90
CA THR A 200 -17.66 -4.92 18.60
C THR A 200 -18.92 -5.00 17.75
N VAL A 201 -19.86 -5.90 18.07
CA VAL A 201 -21.10 -6.05 17.30
C VAL A 201 -22.09 -4.96 17.71
N SER A 202 -22.55 -4.17 16.73
CA SER A 202 -23.54 -3.11 16.91
C SER A 202 -24.98 -3.55 16.60
N GLU A 203 -25.17 -4.70 15.96
CA GLU A 203 -26.49 -5.26 15.62
C GLU A 203 -26.93 -6.36 16.59
N ALA A 204 -28.17 -6.83 16.47
CA ALA A 204 -28.73 -7.87 17.33
C ALA A 204 -27.92 -9.18 17.22
N SER A 205 -26.97 -9.38 18.15
CA SER A 205 -26.19 -10.62 18.26
C SER A 205 -27.11 -11.83 18.35
N GLU A 206 -26.74 -12.91 17.66
CA GLU A 206 -27.36 -14.22 17.82
C GLU A 206 -27.49 -14.58 19.31
N ARG A 207 -28.58 -15.27 19.67
CA ARG A 207 -28.84 -15.67 21.06
C ARG A 207 -27.73 -16.61 21.54
N LEU A 208 -26.82 -16.07 22.34
CA LEU A 208 -25.80 -16.85 23.06
C LEU A 208 -26.45 -17.95 23.90
N CYS A 209 -25.79 -19.11 23.96
CA CYS A 209 -26.14 -20.17 24.92
C CYS A 209 -25.84 -19.71 26.36
N GLU A 210 -26.42 -20.37 27.36
CA GLU A 210 -26.30 -19.90 28.76
C GLU A 210 -24.85 -19.92 29.26
N SER A 211 -24.05 -20.89 28.82
CA SER A 211 -22.61 -20.95 29.12
C SER A 211 -21.87 -19.72 28.60
N ASP A 212 -22.09 -19.37 27.34
CA ASP A 212 -21.45 -18.23 26.69
C ASP A 212 -21.88 -16.90 27.31
N ARG A 213 -23.16 -16.77 27.67
CA ARG A 213 -23.66 -15.61 28.43
C ARG A 213 -22.93 -15.46 29.74
N HIS A 214 -22.72 -16.55 30.47
CA HIS A 214 -22.02 -16.49 31.75
C HIS A 214 -20.55 -16.09 31.57
N ILE A 215 -19.88 -16.61 30.54
CA ILE A 215 -18.50 -16.23 30.18
C ILE A 215 -18.42 -14.72 29.89
N VAL A 216 -19.30 -14.22 29.01
CA VAL A 216 -19.33 -12.81 28.60
C VAL A 216 -19.66 -11.90 29.78
N ARG A 217 -20.69 -12.20 30.57
CA ARG A 217 -21.06 -11.40 31.77
C ARG A 217 -19.90 -11.28 32.76
N ARG A 218 -19.21 -12.40 33.02
CA ARG A 218 -18.05 -12.41 33.92
C ARG A 218 -16.89 -11.60 33.34
N ALA A 219 -16.64 -11.73 32.03
CA ALA A 219 -15.58 -10.99 31.35
C ALA A 219 -15.84 -9.48 31.40
N LEU A 220 -17.06 -9.04 31.08
CA LEU A 220 -17.46 -7.64 31.16
C LEU A 220 -17.33 -7.09 32.58
N ALA A 221 -17.80 -7.83 33.59
CA ALA A 221 -17.66 -7.42 34.99
C ALA A 221 -16.19 -7.26 35.42
N ASP A 222 -15.30 -8.15 34.97
CA ASP A 222 -13.86 -8.05 35.23
C ASP A 222 -13.23 -6.85 34.51
N ILE A 223 -13.58 -6.64 33.23
CA ILE A 223 -13.12 -5.50 32.42
C ILE A 223 -13.54 -4.19 33.10
N THR A 224 -14.80 -4.02 33.48
CA THR A 224 -15.31 -2.82 34.14
C THR A 224 -14.59 -2.55 35.46
N ARG A 225 -14.37 -3.60 36.28
CA ARG A 225 -13.66 -3.49 37.55
C ARG A 225 -12.24 -2.97 37.40
N HIS A 226 -11.50 -3.46 36.40
CA HIS A 226 -10.11 -3.08 36.19
C HIS A 226 -9.92 -1.82 35.33
N ALA A 227 -10.93 -1.45 34.53
CA ALA A 227 -10.96 -0.17 33.83
C ALA A 227 -11.16 1.00 34.80
N ALA A 228 -11.99 0.84 35.84
CA ALA A 228 -12.22 1.86 36.86
C ALA A 228 -10.97 2.15 37.73
N LEU A 229 -10.22 1.10 38.08
CA LEU A 229 -8.98 1.21 38.86
C LEU A 229 -7.87 1.98 38.14
N ARG A 230 -7.94 2.09 36.81
CA ARG A 230 -6.93 2.77 35.98
C ARG A 230 -7.16 4.29 35.86
N LYS A 231 -8.31 4.82 36.28
CA LYS A 231 -8.65 6.26 36.25
C LYS A 231 -8.21 7.03 37.51
N LEU A 232 -7.57 6.36 38.48
CA LEU A 232 -7.19 6.92 39.79
C LEU A 232 -5.68 7.13 39.99
N ASN A 233 -4.88 7.04 38.92
CA ASN A 233 -3.46 7.42 38.89
C ASN A 233 -3.19 8.29 37.66
#